data_AF-A0A5Y4W767-F1
#
_entry.id   AF-A0A5Y4W767-F1
#
_cell.length_a   1.000
_cell.length_b   1.000
_cell.length_c   1.000
_cell.angle_alpha   90.00
_cell.angle_beta   90.00
_cell.angle_gamma   90.00
#
_symmetry.space_group_name_H-M   'P 1'
#
loop_
_entity.id
_entity.type
_entity.pdbx_description
1 polymer ?
#
loop_
_entity_poly.entity_id
_entity_poly.type
_entity_poly.pdbx_seq_one_letter_code
_entity_poly.pdbx_strand_id
1 'polypeptide(L)'
;MSTRESKLKALHAPRKIDLRKEAELLGVNIVTDIGEAQPRNEPVFLGYQRRWFEDESQICIAEKSRRTGLTWAEAGRNVMTAAKPRRRGGRNVFYVGSRQEMALEYIAACALFARAFN
;
A
#
# COMPACT_ATOMS: atom_id res chain seq x y z
N MET A 1 11.08 13.49 28.09
CA MET A 1 11.17 13.33 26.62
C MET A 1 11.20 14.70 26.01
N SER A 2 12.29 15.09 25.36
CA SER A 2 12.45 16.41 24.74
C SER A 2 11.47 16.52 23.56
N THR A 3 10.45 17.37 23.71
CA THR A 3 9.52 17.74 22.64
C THR A 3 10.28 18.60 21.65
N ARG A 4 10.95 17.97 20.68
CA ARG A 4 11.52 18.71 19.55
C ARG A 4 10.35 19.40 18.84
N GLU A 5 10.32 20.72 18.87
CA GLU A 5 9.40 21.50 18.07
C GLU A 5 9.55 21.09 16.60
N SER A 6 8.47 20.60 16.02
CA SER A 6 8.41 20.24 14.60
C SER A 6 8.56 21.51 13.79
N LYS A 7 9.74 21.72 13.19
CA LYS A 7 9.99 22.80 12.21
C LYS A 7 9.13 22.68 10.94
N LEU A 8 8.39 21.58 10.77
CA LEU A 8 7.50 21.38 9.65
C LEU A 8 6.15 22.04 9.92
N LYS A 9 5.80 23.03 9.11
CA LYS A 9 4.48 23.66 9.07
C LYS A 9 3.60 22.90 8.08
N ALA A 10 2.51 22.31 8.56
CA ALA A 10 1.51 21.72 7.68
C ALA A 10 0.93 22.83 6.77
N LEU A 11 0.97 22.63 5.46
CA LEU A 11 0.41 23.58 4.50
C LEU A 11 -1.12 23.58 4.52
N HIS A 12 -1.71 22.41 4.80
CA HIS A 12 -3.15 22.19 4.82
C HIS A 12 -3.54 21.26 5.96
N ALA A 13 -4.81 21.34 6.39
CA ALA A 13 -5.37 20.41 7.34
C ALA A 13 -5.42 18.99 6.73
N PRO A 14 -5.16 17.93 7.53
CA PRO A 14 -5.39 16.56 7.08
C PRO A 14 -6.83 16.38 6.61
N ARG A 15 -7.00 15.82 5.40
CA ARG A 15 -8.30 15.56 4.79
C ARG A 15 -8.45 14.07 4.52
N LYS A 16 -9.59 13.50 4.90
CA LYS A 16 -10.00 12.18 4.42
C LYS A 16 -10.45 12.32 2.96
N ILE A 17 -9.82 11.58 2.06
CA ILE A 17 -10.20 11.56 0.66
C ILE A 17 -11.34 10.57 0.43
N ASP A 18 -12.19 10.87 -0.56
CA ASP A 18 -13.03 9.87 -1.19
C ASP A 18 -12.25 9.28 -2.36
N LEU A 19 -11.78 8.04 -2.20
CA LEU A 19 -10.91 7.40 -3.19
C LEU A 19 -11.55 7.31 -4.58
N ARG A 20 -12.85 7.02 -4.67
CA ARG A 20 -13.52 6.88 -5.98
C ARG A 20 -13.63 8.23 -6.67
N LYS A 21 -14.04 9.26 -5.93
CA LYS A 21 -14.17 10.62 -6.46
C LYS A 21 -12.83 11.19 -6.92
N GLU A 22 -11.77 11.02 -6.13
CA GLU A 22 -10.44 11.51 -6.51
C GLU A 22 -9.87 10.76 -7.72
N ALA A 23 -10.15 9.46 -7.83
CA ALA A 23 -9.73 8.65 -8.98
C ALA A 23 -10.46 9.06 -10.26
N GLU A 24 -11.77 9.27 -10.19
CA GLU A 24 -12.58 9.74 -11.31
C GLU A 24 -12.09 11.12 -11.81
N LEU A 25 -11.79 12.04 -10.88
CA LEU A 25 -11.27 13.37 -11.22
C LEU A 25 -9.96 13.31 -12.02
N LEU A 26 -9.11 12.33 -11.72
CA LEU A 26 -7.83 12.13 -12.40
C LEU A 26 -7.88 11.10 -13.53
N GLY A 27 -9.08 10.60 -13.89
CA GLY A 27 -9.25 9.60 -14.96
C GLY A 27 -8.60 8.24 -14.65
N VAL A 28 -8.40 7.91 -13.37
CA VAL A 28 -7.79 6.65 -12.93
C VAL A 28 -8.88 5.60 -12.72
N ASN A 29 -8.79 4.49 -13.44
CA ASN A 29 -9.67 3.35 -13.22
C ASN A 29 -9.13 2.50 -12.07
N ILE A 30 -9.92 2.34 -11.01
CA ILE A 30 -9.54 1.62 -9.81
C ILE A 30 -10.48 0.44 -9.57
N VAL A 31 -9.89 -0.75 -9.45
CA VAL A 31 -10.58 -1.95 -9.00
C VAL A 31 -10.45 -2.07 -7.48
N THR A 32 -11.59 -2.11 -6.79
CA THR A 32 -11.66 -2.27 -5.33
C THR A 32 -12.35 -3.56 -4.88
N ASP A 33 -13.04 -4.24 -5.80
CA ASP A 33 -13.76 -5.48 -5.54
C ASP A 33 -12.91 -6.70 -5.88
N ILE A 34 -13.00 -7.74 -5.05
CA ILE A 34 -12.26 -9.02 -5.14
C ILE A 34 -13.20 -10.17 -5.46
N GLY A 35 -14.52 -9.94 -5.58
CA GLY A 35 -15.55 -10.99 -5.63
C GLY A 35 -15.24 -12.18 -6.54
N GLU A 36 -14.59 -11.96 -7.68
CA GLU A 36 -14.21 -13.02 -8.64
C GLU A 36 -12.71 -13.33 -8.69
N ALA A 37 -11.86 -12.55 -8.01
CA ALA A 37 -10.40 -12.64 -8.12
C ALA A 37 -9.73 -13.50 -7.04
N GLN A 38 -10.50 -14.07 -6.11
CA GLN A 38 -9.99 -15.00 -5.09
C GLN A 38 -9.61 -16.33 -5.77
N PRO A 39 -8.31 -16.67 -5.91
CA PRO A 39 -7.92 -17.96 -6.48
C PRO A 39 -8.39 -19.06 -5.53
N ARG A 40 -9.20 -20.01 -6.02
CA ARG A 40 -9.66 -21.15 -5.22
C ARG A 40 -8.47 -22.09 -4.97
N ASN A 41 -7.79 -21.86 -3.84
CA ASN A 41 -6.61 -22.60 -3.34
C ASN A 41 -5.28 -22.39 -4.08
N GLU A 42 -5.13 -21.36 -4.89
CA GLU A 42 -3.84 -21.03 -5.52
C GLU A 42 -3.10 -19.91 -4.80
N PRO A 43 -1.76 -19.92 -4.79
CA PRO A 43 -0.97 -18.81 -4.29
C PRO A 43 -1.28 -17.51 -5.05
N VAL A 44 -1.67 -16.49 -4.28
CA VAL A 44 -1.93 -15.14 -4.80
C VAL A 44 -0.65 -14.46 -5.35
N PHE A 45 0.51 -14.76 -4.77
CA PHE A 45 1.80 -14.22 -5.18
C PHE A 45 2.61 -15.19 -6.02
N LEU A 46 3.25 -14.66 -7.06
CA LEU A 46 4.34 -15.34 -7.77
C LEU A 46 5.53 -15.57 -6.82
N GLY A 47 6.39 -16.55 -7.13
CA GLY A 47 7.48 -16.93 -6.23
C GLY A 47 8.40 -15.78 -5.80
N TYR A 48 8.73 -14.84 -6.71
CA TYR A 48 9.56 -13.68 -6.36
C TYR A 48 8.80 -12.61 -5.57
N GLN A 49 7.49 -12.46 -5.79
CA GLN A 49 6.64 -11.56 -5.01
C GLN A 49 6.50 -12.07 -3.57
N ARG A 50 6.36 -13.39 -3.39
CA ARG A 50 6.39 -14.02 -2.07
C ARG A 50 7.71 -13.75 -1.35
N ARG A 51 8.85 -14.00 -2.00
CA ARG A 51 10.16 -13.71 -1.41
C ARG A 51 10.32 -12.25 -0.98
N TRP A 52 9.82 -11.31 -1.80
CA TRP A 52 9.80 -9.89 -1.46
C TRP A 52 8.89 -9.59 -0.26
N PHE A 53 7.70 -10.19 -0.22
CA PHE A 53 6.74 -10.02 0.86
C PHE A 53 7.28 -10.52 2.20
N GLU A 54 8.01 -11.62 2.18
CA GLU A 54 8.59 -12.29 3.36
C GLU A 54 9.92 -11.69 3.83
N ASP A 55 10.53 -10.79 3.06
CA ASP A 55 11.77 -10.12 3.46
C ASP A 55 11.55 -9.29 4.74
N GLU A 56 12.47 -9.37 5.71
CA GLU A 56 12.42 -8.63 6.98
C GLU A 56 13.53 -7.56 7.11
N SER A 57 14.30 -7.36 6.03
CA SER A 57 15.35 -6.35 5.96
C SER A 57 14.81 -4.95 6.26
N GLN A 58 15.59 -4.14 6.97
CA GLN A 58 15.20 -2.76 7.30
C GLN A 58 15.13 -1.86 6.06
N ILE A 59 15.96 -2.17 5.05
CA ILE A 59 16.00 -1.49 3.76
C ILE A 59 15.96 -2.57 2.69
N CYS A 60 14.92 -2.55 1.86
CA CYS A 60 14.78 -3.43 0.71
C CYS A 60 14.93 -2.60 -0.57
N ILE A 61 15.81 -3.02 -1.47
CA ILE A 61 16.00 -2.37 -2.79
C ILE A 61 15.84 -3.46 -3.84
N ALA A 62 15.03 -3.20 -4.86
CA ALA A 62 14.85 -4.11 -5.99
C ALA A 62 14.98 -3.39 -7.32
N GLU A 63 15.84 -3.91 -8.17
CA GLU A 63 15.72 -3.70 -9.61
C GLU A 63 14.53 -4.51 -10.12
N LYS A 64 13.60 -3.85 -10.82
CA LYS A 64 12.40 -4.51 -11.35
C LYS A 64 12.10 -4.08 -12.78
N SER A 65 11.61 -5.03 -13.57
CA SER A 65 11.02 -4.74 -14.88
C SER A 65 9.59 -4.21 -14.77
N ARG A 66 8.99 -3.84 -15.90
CA ARG A 66 7.59 -3.40 -15.99
C ARG A 66 6.63 -4.60 -15.86
N ARG A 67 5.44 -4.34 -15.32
CA ARG A 67 4.35 -5.32 -15.19
C ARG A 67 4.71 -6.62 -14.45
N THR A 68 5.61 -6.52 -13.48
CA THR A 68 6.02 -7.62 -12.58
C THR A 68 5.20 -7.68 -11.29
N GLY A 69 4.31 -6.71 -11.03
CA GLY A 69 3.47 -6.71 -9.83
C GLY A 69 4.22 -6.60 -8.50
N LEU A 70 5.51 -6.24 -8.48
CA LEU A 70 6.26 -6.10 -7.22
C LEU A 70 5.64 -5.05 -6.30
N THR A 71 5.18 -3.92 -6.85
CA THR A 71 4.46 -2.87 -6.12
C THR A 71 3.15 -3.39 -5.50
N TRP A 72 2.49 -4.35 -6.16
CA TRP A 72 1.26 -4.94 -5.65
C TRP A 72 1.55 -5.88 -4.46
N ALA A 73 2.61 -6.69 -4.55
CA ALA A 73 3.08 -7.48 -3.40
C ALA A 73 3.45 -6.61 -2.20
N GLU A 74 4.12 -5.48 -2.46
CA GLU A 74 4.45 -4.48 -1.43
C GLU A 74 3.21 -3.87 -0.78
N ALA A 75 2.13 -3.61 -1.54
CA ALA A 75 0.87 -3.13 -0.97
C ALA A 75 0.29 -4.12 0.05
N GLY A 76 0.31 -5.42 -0.25
CA GLY A 76 -0.11 -6.46 0.70
C GLY A 76 0.73 -6.48 1.97
N ARG A 77 2.06 -6.42 1.83
CA ARG A 77 3.01 -6.38 2.96
C ARG A 77 2.76 -5.17 3.85
N ASN A 78 2.47 -4.03 3.23
CA ASN A 78 2.25 -2.76 3.91
C ASN A 78 0.91 -2.71 4.67
N VAL A 79 -0.14 -3.33 4.12
CA VAL A 79 -1.40 -3.53 4.86
C VAL A 79 -1.17 -4.37 6.12
N MET A 80 -0.44 -5.47 6.03
CA MET A 80 -0.09 -6.30 7.20
C MET A 80 0.70 -5.51 8.24
N THR A 81 1.64 -4.68 7.79
CA THR A 81 2.45 -3.82 8.66
C THR A 81 1.61 -2.75 9.35
N ALA A 82 0.67 -2.13 8.63
CA ALA A 82 -0.21 -1.10 9.15
C ALA A 82 -1.30 -1.65 10.09
N ALA A 83 -1.77 -2.87 9.85
CA ALA A 83 -2.81 -3.51 10.67
C ALA A 83 -2.29 -4.06 12.01
N LYS A 84 -0.99 -4.34 12.13
CA LYS A 84 -0.39 -4.83 13.38
C LYS A 84 -0.56 -3.80 14.52
N PRO A 85 -0.81 -4.24 15.77
CA PRO A 85 -0.74 -3.33 16.90
C PRO A 85 0.71 -2.87 17.14
N ARG A 86 0.89 -1.65 17.68
CA ARG A 86 2.22 -1.08 17.96
C ARG A 86 3.13 -2.01 18.77
N ARG A 87 2.58 -2.74 19.74
CA ARG A 87 3.31 -3.73 20.57
C ARG A 87 3.88 -4.92 19.77
N ARG A 88 3.38 -5.15 18.55
CA ARG A 88 3.87 -6.18 17.60
C ARG A 88 4.56 -5.54 16.39
N GLY A 89 5.09 -4.33 16.55
CA GLY A 89 5.88 -3.64 15.51
C GLY A 89 5.04 -2.94 14.42
N GLY A 90 3.73 -2.84 14.61
CA GLY A 90 2.86 -2.13 13.68
C GLY A 90 3.16 -0.63 13.62
N ARG A 91 3.10 -0.08 12.40
CA ARG A 91 3.55 1.29 12.10
C ARG A 91 2.76 1.87 10.94
N ASN A 92 2.75 3.21 10.86
CA ASN A 92 2.21 3.91 9.70
C ASN A 92 3.10 3.62 8.47
N VAL A 93 2.47 3.42 7.33
CA VAL A 93 3.16 3.25 6.05
C VAL A 93 2.83 4.42 5.14
N PHE A 94 3.86 4.94 4.46
CA PHE A 94 3.75 6.01 3.50
C PHE A 94 4.20 5.51 2.13
N TYR A 95 3.42 5.81 1.11
CA TYR A 95 3.77 5.56 -0.28
C TYR A 95 4.06 6.89 -0.97
N VAL A 96 5.18 6.95 -1.68
CA VAL A 96 5.60 8.13 -2.43
C VAL A 96 5.75 7.73 -3.89
N GLY A 97 4.80 8.17 -4.70
CA GLY A 97 4.88 8.11 -6.16
C GLY A 97 5.23 9.49 -6.73
N SER A 98 5.67 9.53 -7.99
CA SER A 98 5.93 10.80 -8.69
C SER A 98 4.67 11.55 -9.13
N ARG A 99 3.49 10.91 -9.09
CA ARG A 99 2.20 11.52 -9.41
C ARG A 99 1.09 11.02 -8.49
N GLN A 100 0.02 11.79 -8.38
CA GLN A 100 -1.11 11.49 -7.50
C GLN A 100 -1.88 10.26 -7.96
N GLU A 101 -2.01 10.03 -9.27
CA GLU A 101 -2.68 8.88 -9.88
C GLU A 101 -2.08 7.56 -9.39
N MET A 102 -0.74 7.45 -9.37
CA MET A 102 -0.05 6.27 -8.86
C MET A 102 -0.31 6.05 -7.36
N ALA A 103 -0.43 7.13 -6.59
CA ALA A 103 -0.78 7.02 -5.17
C ALA A 103 -2.23 6.54 -4.97
N LEU A 104 -3.16 6.97 -5.82
CA LEU A 104 -4.54 6.50 -5.81
C LEU A 104 -4.65 5.01 -6.21
N GLU A 105 -3.92 4.58 -7.24
CA GLU A 105 -3.82 3.17 -7.61
C GLU A 105 -3.23 2.33 -6.45
N TYR A 106 -2.18 2.84 -5.81
CA TYR A 106 -1.52 2.13 -4.71
C TYR A 106 -2.42 1.98 -3.49
N ILE A 107 -3.08 3.05 -3.03
CA ILE A 107 -3.97 2.96 -1.86
C ILE A 107 -5.18 2.07 -2.15
N ALA A 108 -5.61 1.97 -3.41
CA ALA A 108 -6.65 1.02 -3.79
C ALA A 108 -6.19 -0.43 -3.72
N ALA A 109 -4.97 -0.73 -4.17
CA ALA A 109 -4.37 -2.05 -3.98
C ALA A 109 -4.26 -2.39 -2.49
N CYS A 110 -3.88 -1.43 -1.64
CA CYS A 110 -3.93 -1.62 -0.18
C CYS A 110 -5.35 -1.90 0.32
N ALA A 111 -6.36 -1.17 -0.16
CA ALA A 111 -7.75 -1.39 0.24
C ALA A 111 -8.25 -2.79 -0.18
N LEU A 112 -7.77 -3.31 -1.32
CA LEU A 112 -8.01 -4.67 -1.79
C LEU A 112 -7.45 -5.68 -0.77
N PHE A 113 -6.15 -5.63 -0.46
CA PHE A 113 -5.55 -6.54 0.53
C PHE A 113 -6.17 -6.41 1.92
N ALA A 114 -6.52 -5.19 2.36
CA ALA A 114 -7.16 -4.98 3.65
C ALA A 114 -8.52 -5.68 3.76
N ARG A 115 -9.29 -5.73 2.66
CA ARG A 115 -10.52 -6.51 2.58
C ARG A 115 -10.25 -8.01 2.54
N ALA A 116 -9.22 -8.45 1.81
CA ALA A 116 -8.89 -9.87 1.70
C ALA A 116 -8.38 -10.50 3.01
N PHE A 117 -7.72 -9.72 3.87
CA PHE A 117 -7.18 -10.19 5.15
C PHE A 117 -8.16 -10.12 6.32
N ASN A 118 -9.35 -9.53 6.13
CA ASN A 118 -10.36 -9.33 7.16
C ASN A 118 -11.51 -10.32 7.02
#